data_AF-A0A6M0IY26-F1
#
_entry.id   AF-A0A6M0IY26-F1
#
_cell.length_a   1.000
_cell.length_b   1.000
_cell.length_c   1.000
_cell.angle_alpha   90.00
_cell.angle_beta   90.00
_cell.angle_gamma   90.00
#
_symmetry.space_group_name_H-M   'P 1'
#
loop_
_entity.id
_entity.type
_entity.pdbx_description
1 polymer ?
#
loop_
_entity_poly.entity_id
_entity_poly.type
_entity_poly.pdbx_seq_one_letter_code
_entity_poly.pdbx_strand_id
1 'polypeptide(L)'
;MEKYQLSAKNWSQEIYIKALKKAAHAHQGQKMAGSEIPYLMHLNLVSMEVIAALSVETEHDGNLAIQCAILHDTIEDTNTTFEEIRIEFGESVANGVLALTKNDNLAKNLQMTDSLQRIKKQPKEIWMVKLADRITNLQAPPHYWTQDKIIRYREEGIQIYEALQDASPFLASRLAKLIEDYKAFIN
;
A
#
# COMPACT_ATOMS: atom_id res chain seq x y z
N MET A 1 8.66 31.84 23.32
CA MET A 1 8.84 30.84 22.26
C MET A 1 8.46 29.50 22.85
N GLU A 2 7.25 29.02 22.57
CA GLU A 2 6.83 27.67 22.96
C GLU A 2 7.81 26.66 22.37
N LYS A 3 8.41 25.84 23.23
CA LYS A 3 9.14 24.65 22.80
C LYS A 3 8.14 23.78 22.06
N TYR A 4 8.32 23.60 20.76
CA TYR A 4 7.62 22.56 20.01
C TYR A 4 7.78 21.26 20.79
N GLN A 5 6.68 20.78 21.37
CA GLN A 5 6.60 19.47 21.95
C GLN A 5 6.64 18.54 20.73
N LEU A 6 7.85 18.16 20.32
CA LEU A 6 8.07 17.20 19.25
C LEU A 6 7.36 15.93 19.68
N SER A 7 6.14 15.73 19.18
CA SER A 7 5.53 14.41 19.08
C SER A 7 6.62 13.51 18.52
N ALA A 8 7.00 12.50 19.29
CA ALA A 8 8.01 11.55 18.87
C ALA A 8 7.47 10.87 17.61
N LYS A 9 7.92 11.31 16.43
CA LYS A 9 7.61 10.62 15.19
C LYS A 9 8.04 9.18 15.37
N ASN A 10 7.10 8.25 15.21
CA ASN A 10 7.35 6.81 15.26
C ASN A 10 8.07 6.30 13.99
N TRP A 11 8.59 7.22 13.16
CA TRP A 11 9.37 6.93 11.96
C TRP A 11 10.45 7.99 11.68
N SER A 12 11.47 7.60 10.92
CA SER A 12 12.61 8.45 10.54
C SER A 12 12.64 8.77 9.04
N GLN A 13 13.00 10.01 8.70
CA GLN A 13 13.16 10.45 7.31
C GLN A 13 14.27 9.66 6.59
N GLU A 14 15.30 9.23 7.32
CA GLU A 14 16.41 8.44 6.77
C GLU A 14 15.92 7.08 6.26
N ILE A 15 15.00 6.41 6.96
CA ILE A 15 14.46 5.13 6.48
C ILE A 15 13.57 5.31 5.24
N TYR A 16 12.84 6.42 5.17
CA TYR A 16 12.02 6.78 4.02
C TYR A 16 12.92 7.00 2.80
N ILE A 17 13.95 7.83 2.95
CA ILE A 17 14.88 8.17 1.88
C ILE A 17 15.61 6.90 1.39
N LYS A 18 16.02 6.02 2.31
CA LYS A 18 16.68 4.75 1.96
C LYS A 18 15.76 3.85 1.13
N ALA A 19 14.54 3.62 1.59
CA ALA A 19 13.55 2.80 0.87
C ALA A 19 13.19 3.42 -0.49
N LEU A 20 12.99 4.75 -0.54
CA LEU A 20 12.64 5.45 -1.77
C LEU A 20 13.75 5.34 -2.82
N LYS A 21 15.02 5.45 -2.40
CA LYS A 21 16.16 5.23 -3.32
C LYS A 21 16.13 3.81 -3.90
N LYS A 22 15.93 2.78 -3.08
CA LYS A 22 15.83 1.39 -3.57
C LYS A 22 14.68 1.24 -4.56
N ALA A 23 13.48 1.68 -4.20
CA ALA A 23 12.30 1.59 -5.06
C ALA A 23 12.46 2.36 -6.38
N ALA A 24 13.04 3.57 -6.34
CA ALA A 24 13.29 4.37 -7.53
C ALA A 24 14.25 3.69 -8.52
N HIS A 25 15.28 2.98 -8.01
CA HIS A 25 16.17 2.18 -8.86
C HIS A 25 15.45 0.94 -9.40
N ALA A 26 14.69 0.23 -8.56
CA ALA A 26 13.99 -0.99 -8.96
C ALA A 26 12.92 -0.74 -10.04
N HIS A 27 12.13 0.33 -9.88
CA HIS A 27 11.05 0.71 -10.80
C HIS A 27 11.53 1.67 -11.91
N GLN A 28 12.85 1.76 -12.17
CA GLN A 28 13.37 2.67 -13.17
C GLN A 28 12.79 2.37 -14.56
N GLY A 29 12.12 3.35 -15.16
CA GLY A 29 11.46 3.22 -16.46
C GLY A 29 10.03 2.67 -16.41
N GLN A 30 9.56 2.18 -15.26
CA GLN A 30 8.15 1.79 -15.10
C GLN A 30 7.25 3.04 -15.04
N LYS A 31 6.11 2.95 -15.71
CA LYS A 31 5.10 4.01 -15.82
C LYS A 31 3.78 3.57 -15.21
N MET A 32 2.99 4.52 -14.73
CA MET A 32 1.60 4.26 -14.34
C MET A 32 0.77 3.81 -15.55
N ALA A 33 -0.13 2.86 -15.33
CA ALA A 33 -0.94 2.26 -16.39
C ALA A 33 -1.66 3.29 -17.26
N GLY A 34 -1.35 3.31 -18.56
CA GLY A 34 -1.97 4.21 -19.53
C GLY A 34 -1.49 5.66 -19.47
N SER A 35 -0.31 5.93 -18.88
CA SER A 35 0.26 7.28 -18.82
C SER A 35 1.79 7.28 -19.01
N GLU A 36 2.37 8.47 -19.19
CA GLU A 36 3.83 8.68 -19.20
C GLU A 36 4.42 8.97 -17.81
N ILE A 37 3.57 8.99 -16.77
CA ILE A 37 3.96 9.36 -15.41
C ILE A 37 4.77 8.21 -14.79
N PRO A 38 5.93 8.48 -14.15
CA PRO A 38 6.73 7.45 -13.48
C PRO A 38 5.95 6.73 -12.38
N TYR A 39 6.15 5.42 -12.25
CA TYR A 39 5.49 4.60 -11.22
C TYR A 39 5.76 5.07 -9.78
N LEU A 40 6.89 5.74 -9.57
CA LEU A 40 7.24 6.37 -8.29
C LEU A 40 6.13 7.29 -7.75
N MET A 41 5.27 7.85 -8.62
CA MET A 41 4.08 8.59 -8.20
C MET A 41 3.15 7.74 -7.32
N HIS A 42 2.82 6.51 -7.74
CA HIS A 42 1.98 5.58 -6.94
C HIS A 42 2.60 5.30 -5.57
N LEU A 43 3.89 4.99 -5.53
CA LEU A 43 4.59 4.69 -4.28
C LEU A 43 4.55 5.88 -3.30
N ASN A 44 4.66 7.12 -3.80
CA ASN A 44 4.52 8.32 -2.97
C ASN A 44 3.09 8.53 -2.49
N LEU A 45 2.07 8.26 -3.33
CA LEU A 45 0.66 8.35 -2.93
C LEU A 45 0.36 7.36 -1.80
N VAL A 46 0.82 6.10 -1.91
CA VAL A 46 0.61 5.08 -0.87
C VAL A 46 1.32 5.48 0.43
N SER A 47 2.58 5.93 0.31
CA SER A 47 3.36 6.37 1.46
C SER A 47 2.73 7.59 2.16
N MET A 48 2.13 8.51 1.38
CA MET A 48 1.43 9.67 1.91
C MET A 48 0.20 9.26 2.75
N GLU A 49 -0.61 8.32 2.27
CA GLU A 49 -1.76 7.80 3.04
C GLU A 49 -1.31 7.17 4.37
N VAL A 50 -0.24 6.39 4.36
CA VAL A 50 0.34 5.79 5.57
C VAL A 50 0.88 6.85 6.52
N ILE A 51 1.62 7.85 6.02
CA ILE A 51 2.14 8.96 6.84
C ILE A 51 0.99 9.76 7.46
N ALA A 52 -0.11 9.98 6.73
CA ALA A 52 -1.28 10.66 7.26
C ALA A 52 -1.91 9.88 8.42
N ALA A 53 -2.04 8.56 8.30
CA ALA A 53 -2.52 7.70 9.37
C ALA A 53 -1.61 7.73 10.61
N LEU A 54 -0.29 7.58 10.42
CA LEU A 54 0.70 7.62 11.50
C LEU A 54 0.78 8.97 12.22
N SER A 55 0.27 10.05 11.61
CA SER A 55 0.21 11.36 12.26
C SER A 55 -0.84 11.47 13.36
N VAL A 56 -1.81 10.55 13.37
CA VAL A 56 -2.91 10.48 14.35
C VAL A 56 -2.93 9.17 15.15
N GLU A 57 -2.37 8.09 14.61
CA GLU A 57 -2.25 6.76 15.24
C GLU A 57 -0.76 6.47 15.53
N THR A 58 -0.32 6.80 16.75
CA THR A 58 1.11 6.84 17.12
C THR A 58 1.63 5.53 17.75
N GLU A 59 0.75 4.57 17.98
CA GLU A 59 1.04 3.26 18.56
C GLU A 59 1.72 2.27 17.60
N HIS A 60 1.69 2.54 16.30
CA HIS A 60 2.23 1.68 15.26
C HIS A 60 3.76 1.83 15.10
N ASP A 61 4.42 0.80 14.57
CA ASP A 61 5.78 0.87 14.06
C ASP A 61 5.81 1.63 12.72
N GLY A 62 5.95 2.95 12.80
CA GLY A 62 5.97 3.81 11.62
C GLY A 62 7.13 3.53 10.66
N ASN A 63 8.28 3.04 11.16
CA ASN A 63 9.40 2.68 10.28
C ASN A 63 9.02 1.48 9.40
N LEU A 64 8.47 0.42 10.01
CA LEU A 64 8.01 -0.76 9.28
C LEU A 64 6.94 -0.40 8.24
N ALA A 65 5.91 0.35 8.65
CA ALA A 65 4.81 0.75 7.78
C ALA A 65 5.30 1.54 6.56
N ILE A 66 6.16 2.55 6.76
CA ILE A 66 6.66 3.40 5.67
C ILE A 66 7.59 2.64 4.73
N GLN A 67 8.51 1.85 5.27
CA GLN A 67 9.41 1.05 4.42
C GLN A 67 8.61 0.07 3.56
N CYS A 68 7.60 -0.60 4.13
CA CYS A 68 6.74 -1.50 3.35
C CYS A 68 5.86 -0.74 2.36
N ALA A 69 5.31 0.43 2.71
CA ALA A 69 4.54 1.27 1.79
C ALA A 69 5.34 1.65 0.53
N ILE A 70 6.61 1.99 0.69
CA ILE A 70 7.48 2.37 -0.42
C ILE A 70 7.91 1.14 -1.25
N LEU A 71 8.10 0.00 -0.60
CA LEU A 71 8.67 -1.20 -1.23
C LEU A 71 7.62 -2.23 -1.69
N HIS A 72 6.33 -2.02 -1.45
CA HIS A 72 5.29 -3.07 -1.57
C HIS A 72 5.24 -3.77 -2.94
N ASP A 73 5.49 -3.05 -4.03
CA ASP A 73 5.46 -3.60 -5.39
C ASP A 73 6.84 -4.02 -5.91
N THR A 74 7.91 -3.88 -5.12
CA THR A 74 9.27 -4.15 -5.63
C THR A 74 9.47 -5.62 -5.97
N ILE A 75 8.96 -6.56 -5.16
CA ILE A 75 9.05 -7.99 -5.46
C ILE A 75 8.06 -8.38 -6.58
N GLU A 76 6.92 -7.71 -6.69
CA GLU A 76 5.87 -8.03 -7.66
C GLU A 76 6.24 -7.59 -9.09
N ASP A 77 6.69 -6.35 -9.23
CA ASP A 77 6.80 -5.68 -10.54
C ASP A 77 8.24 -5.54 -11.04
N THR A 78 9.23 -5.97 -10.25
CA THR A 78 10.65 -5.78 -10.59
C THR A 78 11.45 -7.07 -10.38
N ASN A 79 12.74 -7.04 -10.69
CA ASN A 79 13.64 -8.17 -10.42
C ASN A 79 14.12 -8.24 -8.95
N THR A 80 13.57 -7.40 -8.07
CA THR A 80 13.95 -7.38 -6.65
C THR A 80 13.50 -8.65 -5.96
N THR A 81 14.41 -9.29 -5.24
CA THR A 81 14.15 -10.53 -4.51
C THR A 81 13.87 -10.29 -3.03
N PHE A 82 13.19 -11.25 -2.40
CA PHE A 82 13.00 -11.27 -0.94
C PHE A 82 14.33 -11.16 -0.18
N GLU A 83 15.36 -11.88 -0.61
CA GLU A 83 16.67 -11.88 0.05
C GLU A 83 17.37 -10.52 -0.02
N GLU A 84 17.26 -9.80 -1.13
CA GLU A 84 17.78 -8.44 -1.23
C GLU A 84 17.09 -7.49 -0.25
N ILE A 85 15.75 -7.56 -0.13
CA ILE A 85 15.02 -6.75 0.85
C ILE A 85 15.39 -7.15 2.28
N ARG A 86 15.52 -8.45 2.56
CA ARG A 86 15.88 -8.96 3.89
C ARG A 86 17.26 -8.49 4.33
N ILE A 87 18.25 -8.52 3.43
CA ILE A 87 19.62 -8.08 3.70
C ILE A 87 19.68 -6.56 3.91
N GLU A 88 18.98 -5.78 3.08
CA GLU A 88 19.06 -4.32 3.11
C GLU A 88 18.19 -3.67 4.19
N PHE A 89 16.99 -4.21 4.46
CA PHE A 89 15.96 -3.58 5.28
C PHE A 89 15.52 -4.43 6.49
N GLY A 90 15.98 -5.68 6.58
CA GLY A 90 15.64 -6.58 7.67
C GLY A 90 14.45 -7.49 7.36
N GLU A 91 14.30 -8.52 8.19
CA GLU A 91 13.35 -9.62 7.99
C GLU A 91 11.88 -9.16 8.09
N SER A 92 11.54 -8.28 9.03
CA SER A 92 10.16 -7.77 9.18
C SER A 92 9.69 -7.04 7.92
N VAL A 93 10.55 -6.24 7.30
CA VAL A 93 10.22 -5.52 6.05
C VAL A 93 10.09 -6.51 4.89
N ALA A 94 11.01 -7.46 4.76
CA ALA A 94 10.96 -8.46 3.70
C ALA A 94 9.70 -9.32 3.78
N ASN A 95 9.32 -9.77 4.98
CA ASN A 95 8.09 -10.53 5.21
C ASN A 95 6.83 -9.69 4.92
N GLY A 96 6.84 -8.40 5.29
CA GLY A 96 5.76 -7.47 4.99
C GLY A 96 5.57 -7.26 3.48
N VAL A 97 6.65 -6.96 2.76
CA VAL A 97 6.62 -6.79 1.30
C VAL A 97 6.17 -8.08 0.63
N LEU A 98 6.72 -9.23 1.01
CA LEU A 98 6.31 -10.53 0.46
C LEU A 98 4.83 -10.82 0.71
N ALA A 99 4.28 -10.47 1.88
CA ALA A 99 2.86 -10.62 2.17
C ALA A 99 1.97 -9.75 1.26
N LEU A 100 2.45 -8.58 0.86
CA LEU A 100 1.77 -7.64 -0.03
C LEU A 100 1.84 -8.05 -1.50
N THR A 101 2.88 -8.80 -1.89
CA THR A 101 3.06 -9.33 -3.24
C THR A 101 2.04 -10.42 -3.58
N LYS A 102 1.43 -10.35 -4.76
CA LYS A 102 0.53 -11.38 -5.31
C LYS A 102 1.29 -12.64 -5.69
N ASN A 103 0.63 -13.79 -5.55
CA ASN A 103 1.17 -15.07 -5.99
C ASN A 103 0.64 -15.41 -7.40
N ASP A 104 1.45 -15.16 -8.42
CA ASP A 104 1.07 -15.41 -9.82
C ASP A 104 0.94 -16.88 -10.20
N ASN A 105 1.35 -17.80 -9.32
CA ASN A 105 1.09 -19.24 -9.51
C ASN A 105 -0.35 -19.65 -9.18
N LEU A 106 -1.13 -18.75 -8.58
CA LEU A 106 -2.54 -18.99 -8.25
C LEU A 106 -3.46 -18.43 -9.34
N ALA A 107 -4.62 -19.07 -9.50
CA ALA A 107 -5.69 -18.52 -10.32
C ALA A 107 -6.07 -17.11 -9.83
N LYS A 108 -6.37 -16.20 -10.75
CA LYS A 108 -6.61 -14.77 -10.46
C LYS A 108 -7.65 -14.52 -9.36
N ASN A 109 -8.70 -15.33 -9.32
CA ASN A 109 -9.76 -15.23 -8.30
C ASN A 109 -9.32 -15.69 -6.89
N LEU A 110 -8.18 -16.38 -6.77
CA LEU A 110 -7.62 -16.85 -5.50
C LEU A 110 -6.51 -15.93 -4.98
N GLN A 111 -5.86 -15.15 -5.85
CA GLN A 111 -4.71 -14.30 -5.51
C GLN A 111 -5.04 -13.29 -4.38
N MET A 112 -6.21 -12.64 -4.44
CA MET A 112 -6.63 -11.68 -3.42
C MET A 112 -6.82 -12.36 -2.06
N THR A 113 -7.53 -13.50 -2.03
CA THR A 113 -7.79 -14.26 -0.80
C THR A 113 -6.50 -14.76 -0.16
N ASP A 114 -5.56 -15.27 -0.96
CA ASP A 114 -4.22 -15.69 -0.50
C ASP A 114 -3.44 -14.51 0.09
N SER A 115 -3.37 -13.38 -0.63
CA SER A 115 -2.69 -12.17 -0.15
C SER A 115 -3.27 -11.68 1.18
N LEU A 116 -4.60 -11.59 1.29
CA LEU A 116 -5.26 -11.18 2.54
C LEU A 116 -4.95 -12.14 3.70
N GLN A 117 -4.89 -13.45 3.46
CA GLN A 117 -4.51 -14.43 4.50
C GLN A 117 -3.06 -14.28 4.95
N ARG A 118 -2.13 -13.96 4.04
CA ARG A 118 -0.72 -13.70 4.37
C ARG A 118 -0.55 -12.38 5.12
N ILE A 119 -1.20 -11.31 4.65
CA ILE A 119 -1.22 -10.00 5.31
C ILE A 119 -1.76 -10.14 6.73
N LYS A 120 -2.84 -10.90 6.95
CA LYS A 120 -3.41 -11.12 8.29
C LYS A 120 -2.49 -11.79 9.30
N LYS A 121 -1.40 -12.41 8.86
CA LYS A 121 -0.36 -12.98 9.73
C LYS A 121 0.75 -11.99 10.08
N GLN A 122 0.75 -10.81 9.46
CA GLN A 122 1.70 -9.73 9.69
C GLN A 122 1.18 -8.70 10.70
N PRO A 123 2.04 -7.84 11.26
CA PRO A 123 1.64 -6.67 12.06
C PRO A 123 0.65 -5.76 11.33
N LYS A 124 -0.12 -4.97 12.08
CA LYS A 124 -1.20 -4.12 11.54
C LYS A 124 -0.68 -3.08 10.54
N GLU A 125 0.58 -2.68 10.67
CA GLU A 125 1.32 -1.82 9.75
C GLU A 125 1.27 -2.34 8.30
N ILE A 126 1.36 -3.65 8.09
CA ILE A 126 1.30 -4.24 6.74
C ILE A 126 -0.13 -4.19 6.20
N TRP A 127 -1.12 -4.31 7.08
CA TRP A 127 -2.53 -4.18 6.70
C TRP A 127 -2.84 -2.73 6.31
N MET A 128 -2.29 -1.76 7.04
CA MET A 128 -2.37 -0.33 6.72
C MET A 128 -1.83 -0.06 5.32
N VAL A 129 -0.69 -0.65 4.95
CA VAL A 129 -0.15 -0.52 3.58
C VAL A 129 -1.13 -1.04 2.54
N LYS A 130 -1.80 -2.17 2.78
CA LYS A 130 -2.79 -2.69 1.82
C LYS A 130 -4.05 -1.83 1.72
N LEU A 131 -4.50 -1.25 2.83
CA LEU A 131 -5.59 -0.27 2.84
C LEU A 131 -5.21 0.98 2.04
N ALA A 132 -4.00 1.52 2.28
CA ALA A 132 -3.46 2.68 1.57
C ALA A 132 -3.32 2.42 0.07
N ASP A 133 -2.76 1.28 -0.33
CA ASP A 133 -2.68 0.83 -1.73
C ASP A 133 -4.06 0.78 -2.39
N ARG A 134 -5.08 0.27 -1.68
CA ARG A 134 -6.44 0.27 -2.24
C ARG A 134 -7.06 1.66 -2.32
N ILE A 135 -6.79 2.54 -1.36
CA ILE A 135 -7.23 3.95 -1.38
C ILE A 135 -6.68 4.68 -2.61
N THR A 136 -5.38 4.51 -2.91
CA THR A 136 -4.75 5.17 -4.07
C THR A 136 -5.21 4.55 -5.40
N ASN A 137 -5.63 3.29 -5.40
CA ASN A 137 -6.16 2.60 -6.57
C ASN A 137 -7.66 2.83 -6.82
N LEU A 138 -8.43 3.28 -5.81
CA LEU A 138 -9.86 3.62 -5.93
C LEU A 138 -10.09 5.10 -6.30
N GLN A 139 -9.21 5.66 -7.11
CA GLN A 139 -9.45 6.94 -7.78
C GLN A 139 -10.37 6.75 -8.98
N ALA A 140 -10.80 7.86 -9.59
CA ALA A 140 -11.69 7.83 -10.76
C ALA A 140 -11.22 6.78 -11.80
N PRO A 141 -12.10 5.84 -12.21
CA PRO A 141 -11.71 4.76 -13.10
C PRO A 141 -11.25 5.33 -14.45
N PRO A 142 -10.24 4.72 -15.08
CA PRO A 142 -9.86 5.08 -16.44
C PRO A 142 -11.04 4.97 -17.41
N HIS A 143 -11.16 5.93 -18.33
CA HIS A 143 -12.27 6.03 -19.29
C HIS A 143 -12.47 4.79 -20.18
N TYR A 144 -11.43 3.95 -20.32
CA TYR A 144 -11.47 2.71 -21.12
C TYR A 144 -11.91 1.47 -20.32
N TRP A 145 -12.26 1.60 -19.04
CA TRP A 145 -12.75 0.48 -18.25
C TRP A 145 -14.21 0.14 -18.57
N THR A 146 -14.51 -1.16 -18.62
CA THR A 146 -15.90 -1.64 -18.71
C THR A 146 -16.60 -1.52 -17.36
N GLN A 147 -17.93 -1.47 -17.38
CA GLN A 147 -18.76 -1.47 -16.16
C GLN A 147 -18.43 -2.67 -15.26
N ASP A 148 -18.31 -3.87 -15.82
CA ASP A 148 -17.91 -5.07 -15.08
C ASP A 148 -16.54 -4.94 -14.41
N LYS A 149 -15.60 -4.18 -15.00
CA LYS A 149 -14.29 -3.94 -14.38
C LYS A 149 -14.41 -2.96 -13.21
N ILE A 150 -15.19 -1.87 -13.38
CA ILE A 150 -15.44 -0.87 -12.34
C ILE A 150 -16.13 -1.53 -11.12
N ILE A 151 -17.17 -2.34 -11.37
CA ILE A 151 -17.90 -3.09 -10.33
C ILE A 151 -16.95 -4.02 -9.57
N ARG A 152 -16.19 -4.87 -10.27
CA ARG A 152 -15.22 -5.77 -9.64
C ARG A 152 -14.15 -5.04 -8.83
N TYR A 153 -13.65 -3.91 -9.33
CA TYR A 153 -12.64 -3.14 -8.62
C TYR A 153 -13.16 -2.56 -7.30
N ARG A 154 -14.44 -2.17 -7.29
CA ARG A 154 -15.16 -1.75 -6.07
C ARG A 154 -15.39 -2.92 -5.12
N GLU A 155 -15.80 -4.08 -5.63
CA GLU A 155 -16.00 -5.30 -4.83
C GLU A 155 -14.70 -5.77 -4.15
N GLU A 156 -13.58 -5.74 -4.87
CA GLU A 156 -12.26 -5.97 -4.28
C GLU A 156 -11.93 -4.96 -3.18
N GLY A 157 -12.32 -3.70 -3.36
CA GLY A 157 -12.21 -2.66 -2.35
C GLY A 157 -12.97 -3.00 -1.06
N ILE A 158 -14.22 -3.47 -1.20
CA ILE A 158 -15.04 -3.96 -0.07
C ILE A 158 -14.36 -5.13 0.62
N GLN A 159 -13.90 -6.12 -0.15
CA GLN A 159 -13.24 -7.30 0.40
C GLN A 159 -11.99 -6.94 1.23
N ILE A 160 -11.18 -5.99 0.74
CA ILE A 160 -10.01 -5.49 1.47
C ILE A 160 -10.43 -4.73 2.73
N TYR A 161 -11.44 -3.86 2.64
CA TYR A 161 -11.97 -3.12 3.78
C TYR A 161 -12.47 -4.06 4.88
N GLU A 162 -13.37 -4.99 4.55
CA GLU A 162 -13.92 -5.94 5.52
C GLU A 162 -12.84 -6.80 6.17
N ALA A 163 -11.81 -7.16 5.41
CA ALA A 163 -10.73 -7.99 5.91
C ALA A 163 -9.78 -7.23 6.85
N LEU A 164 -9.52 -5.94 6.58
CA LEU A 164 -8.38 -5.23 7.16
C LEU A 164 -8.72 -3.96 7.94
N GLN A 165 -9.98 -3.51 7.97
CA GLN A 165 -10.40 -2.24 8.60
C GLN A 165 -9.92 -2.05 10.05
N ASP A 166 -9.79 -3.12 10.83
CA ASP A 166 -9.33 -3.08 12.21
C ASP A 166 -7.85 -2.71 12.38
N ALA A 167 -7.12 -2.45 11.28
CA ALA A 167 -5.72 -2.04 11.34
C ALA A 167 -5.52 -0.55 11.60
N SER A 168 -6.42 0.29 11.07
CA SER A 168 -6.34 1.74 11.20
C SER A 168 -7.73 2.35 10.98
N PRO A 169 -8.36 2.88 12.03
CA PRO A 169 -9.63 3.61 11.90
C PRO A 169 -9.56 4.77 10.89
N PHE A 170 -8.41 5.45 10.80
CA PHE A 170 -8.20 6.55 9.85
C PHE A 170 -8.30 6.06 8.39
N LEU A 171 -7.50 5.05 8.04
CA LEU A 171 -7.49 4.50 6.68
C LEU A 171 -8.80 3.78 6.34
N ALA A 172 -9.37 3.05 7.31
CA ALA A 172 -10.64 2.35 7.13
C ALA A 172 -11.78 3.33 6.79
N SER A 173 -11.90 4.43 7.53
CA SER A 173 -12.92 5.46 7.28
C SER A 173 -12.76 6.07 5.88
N ARG A 174 -11.51 6.38 5.50
CA ARG A 174 -11.20 6.92 4.17
C ARG A 174 -11.54 5.96 3.04
N LEU A 175 -11.16 4.68 3.19
CA LEU A 175 -11.47 3.65 2.20
C LEU A 175 -12.98 3.40 2.07
N ALA A 176 -13.70 3.32 3.20
CA ALA A 176 -15.15 3.16 3.21
C ALA A 176 -15.84 4.29 2.45
N LYS A 177 -15.40 5.54 2.67
CA LYS A 177 -15.91 6.69 1.91
C LYS A 177 -15.66 6.56 0.42
N LEU A 178 -14.44 6.20 0.01
CA LEU A 178 -14.12 6.04 -1.41
C LEU A 178 -14.94 4.92 -2.06
N ILE A 179 -15.14 3.79 -1.38
CA ILE A 179 -15.99 2.67 -1.85
C ILE A 179 -17.44 3.12 -2.08
N GLU A 180 -17.96 3.99 -1.21
CA GLU A 180 -19.31 4.55 -1.36
C GLU A 180 -19.37 5.53 -2.53
N ASP A 181 -18.45 6.49 -2.58
CA ASP A 181 -18.37 7.49 -3.66
C ASP A 181 -18.15 6.82 -5.04
N TYR A 182 -17.47 5.66 -5.08
CA TYR A 182 -17.21 4.90 -6.32
C TYR A 182 -18.48 4.42 -7.02
N LYS A 183 -19.62 4.33 -6.31
CA LYS A 183 -20.92 3.99 -6.91
C LYS A 183 -21.34 4.98 -8.00
N ALA A 184 -20.86 6.22 -7.94
CA ALA A 184 -21.16 7.24 -8.96
C ALA A 184 -20.63 6.88 -10.36
N PHE A 185 -19.72 5.89 -10.47
CA PHE A 185 -19.19 5.41 -11.75
C PHE A 185 -19.89 4.16 -12.29
N ILE A 186 -20.89 3.64 -11.56
CA ILE A 186 -21.64 2.44 -11.93
C ILE A 186 -23.01 2.87 -12.45
N ASN A 187 -23.33 2.45 -13.67
CA ASN A 187 -24.58 2.76 -14.36
C ASN A 187 -25.69 1.75 -14.04
#